data_AF-A0A8X7UHG0-F1
#
_entry.id   AF-A0A8X7UHG0-F1
#
_cell.length_a   1.000
_cell.length_b   1.000
_cell.length_c   1.000
_cell.angle_alpha   90.00
_cell.angle_beta   90.00
_cell.angle_gamma   90.00
#
_symmetry.space_group_name_H-M   'P 1'
#
loop_
_entity.id
_entity.type
_entity.pdbx_description
1 polymer ?
#
loop_
_entity_poly.entity_id
_entity_poly.type
_entity_poly.pdbx_seq_one_letter_code
_entity_poly.pdbx_strand_id
1 'polypeptide(L)'
;MYKFPPKMSLCLPSTEGVESYSGDLWIGGGPYYYLPFGKDVSTIFASTPLIGSNSGEYLIDVKSIQIGGKNIPILHGTTKISTLAPYTVLHTSIYKALLAVFAGSAKMVRAPAVKPFGACFRSNGGRGVPVIKLVLRGGARWRIYGVVDGGVNPKSPIVIGGFQIENNLVEFDVKASKFSFSSSLLLHNTSCSISRFFGM
;
A
#
# COMPACT_ATOMS: atom_id res chain seq x y z
N MET A 1 14.19 -0.31 32.21
CA MET A 1 13.31 0.14 31.11
C MET A 1 13.92 -0.33 29.79
N TYR A 2 13.20 -1.18 29.04
CA TYR A 2 13.66 -1.62 27.72
C TYR A 2 13.61 -0.43 26.74
N LYS A 3 14.76 -0.03 26.21
CA LYS A 3 14.86 1.02 25.18
C LYS A 3 14.71 0.36 23.80
N PHE A 4 13.48 0.22 23.33
CA PHE A 4 13.24 -0.20 21.96
C PHE A 4 13.56 0.94 20.98
N PRO A 5 14.13 0.64 19.80
CA PRO A 5 14.17 1.60 18.70
C PRO A 5 12.75 2.12 18.43
N PRO A 6 12.55 3.43 18.16
CA PRO A 6 11.23 4.00 17.88
C PRO A 6 10.82 3.66 16.44
N LYS A 7 10.55 2.37 16.25
CA LYS A 7 10.11 1.74 15.02
C LYS A 7 8.85 0.95 15.31
N MET A 8 7.89 1.02 14.38
CA MET A 8 6.77 0.10 14.37
C MET A 8 6.67 -0.56 13.00
N SER A 9 6.16 -1.80 12.97
CA SER A 9 5.83 -2.46 11.72
C SER A 9 4.46 -3.10 11.79
N LEU A 10 3.71 -2.98 10.70
CA LEU A 10 2.37 -3.53 10.56
C LEU A 10 2.37 -4.56 9.43
N CYS A 11 1.78 -5.71 9.69
CA CYS A 11 1.44 -6.70 8.69
C CYS A 11 -0.06 -6.99 8.83
N LEU A 12 -0.87 -6.37 7.97
CA LEU A 12 -2.33 -6.55 8.01
C LEU A 12 -2.73 -7.75 7.14
N PRO A 13 -3.54 -8.69 7.64
CA PRO A 13 -3.99 -9.82 6.85
C PRO A 13 -5.07 -9.35 5.88
N SER A 14 -5.15 -9.97 4.71
CA SER A 14 -6.35 -9.85 3.88
C SER A 14 -7.43 -10.81 4.36
N THR A 15 -8.69 -10.42 4.23
CA THR A 15 -9.81 -11.32 4.49
C THR A 15 -10.03 -12.24 3.29
N GLU A 16 -10.06 -13.56 3.51
CA GLU A 16 -10.51 -14.54 2.52
C GLU A 16 -11.83 -15.16 3.00
N GLY A 17 -12.95 -14.77 2.36
CA GLY A 17 -14.27 -15.26 2.74
C GLY A 17 -14.75 -14.73 4.09
N VAL A 18 -15.19 -15.63 4.97
CA VAL A 18 -15.79 -15.30 6.29
C VAL A 18 -14.74 -15.40 7.41
N GLU A 19 -13.55 -15.94 7.12
CA GLU A 19 -12.52 -16.14 8.13
C GLU A 19 -11.77 -14.83 8.42
N SER A 20 -11.74 -14.46 9.70
CA SER A 20 -10.94 -13.34 10.19
C SER A 20 -9.59 -13.87 10.66
N TYR A 21 -8.52 -13.47 10.00
CA TYR A 21 -7.16 -13.77 10.43
C TYR A 21 -6.62 -12.64 11.31
N SER A 22 -5.71 -12.99 12.22
CA SER A 22 -4.96 -11.99 13.00
C SER A 22 -3.72 -11.55 12.23
N GLY A 23 -3.44 -10.25 12.25
CA GLY A 23 -2.18 -9.69 11.76
C GLY A 23 -1.16 -9.46 12.87
N ASP A 24 -0.05 -8.84 12.50
CA ASP A 24 1.02 -8.51 13.44
C ASP A 24 1.27 -7.00 13.55
N LEU A 25 1.52 -6.58 14.80
CA LEU A 25 2.17 -5.32 15.14
C LEU A 25 3.51 -5.61 15.81
N TRP A 26 4.59 -5.09 15.24
CA TRP A 26 5.94 -5.19 15.76
C TRP A 26 6.37 -3.85 16.33
N ILE A 27 6.94 -3.84 17.53
CA ILE A 27 7.51 -2.66 18.18
C ILE A 27 9.00 -2.91 18.39
N GLY A 28 9.85 -1.97 17.94
CA GLY A 28 11.31 -2.07 18.08
C GLY A 28 12.06 -2.52 16.82
N GLY A 29 11.35 -3.00 15.80
CA GLY A 29 11.92 -3.49 14.54
C GLY A 29 12.02 -5.01 14.46
N GLY A 30 12.54 -5.50 13.33
CA GLY A 30 12.68 -6.92 13.02
C GLY A 30 13.88 -7.61 13.68
N PRO A 31 14.25 -8.82 13.23
CA PRO A 31 13.85 -9.45 11.95
C PRO A 31 12.38 -9.91 11.91
N TYR A 32 11.82 -10.04 10.71
CA TYR A 32 10.43 -10.40 10.48
C TYR A 32 10.32 -11.70 9.69
N TYR A 33 9.95 -12.79 10.36
CA TYR A 33 9.84 -14.13 9.75
C TYR A 33 8.39 -14.57 9.60
N TYR A 34 8.04 -14.92 8.36
CA TYR A 34 6.71 -15.39 7.95
C TYR A 34 6.86 -16.68 7.15
N LEU A 35 6.60 -17.83 7.76
CA LEU A 35 6.73 -19.12 7.06
C LEU A 35 5.73 -19.24 5.90
N PRO A 36 6.04 -19.99 4.83
CA PRO A 36 7.29 -20.67 4.52
C PRO A 36 8.39 -19.75 3.96
N PHE A 37 8.24 -18.43 3.94
CA PHE A 37 9.31 -17.52 3.55
C PHE A 37 10.41 -17.51 4.62
N GLY A 38 11.42 -18.36 4.41
CA GLY A 38 12.51 -18.60 5.38
C GLY A 38 13.58 -17.51 5.47
N LYS A 39 13.27 -16.28 5.08
CA LYS A 39 14.19 -15.12 5.17
C LYS A 39 13.50 -13.98 5.90
N ASP A 40 14.29 -13.06 6.45
CA ASP A 40 13.74 -11.83 7.00
C ASP A 40 13.10 -11.00 5.86
N VAL A 41 11.82 -10.65 6.01
CA VAL A 41 11.08 -9.81 5.06
C VAL A 41 11.72 -8.43 4.90
N SER A 42 12.48 -7.94 5.88
CA SER A 42 13.19 -6.65 5.75
C SER A 42 14.18 -6.63 4.57
N THR A 43 14.67 -7.80 4.15
CA THR A 43 15.61 -7.93 3.02
C THR A 43 15.02 -7.58 1.66
N ILE A 44 13.69 -7.57 1.54
CA ILE A 44 12.97 -7.21 0.30
C ILE A 44 12.28 -5.84 0.40
N PHE A 45 12.63 -5.03 1.40
CA PHE A 45 12.06 -3.70 1.56
C PHE A 45 12.50 -2.74 0.45
N ALA A 46 11.54 -1.95 -0.01
CA ALA A 46 11.80 -0.65 -0.61
C ALA A 46 11.51 0.44 0.42
N SER A 47 12.19 1.59 0.32
CA SER A 47 12.05 2.67 1.30
C SER A 47 11.91 4.04 0.66
N THR A 48 11.20 4.94 1.36
CA THR A 48 11.07 6.37 1.05
C THR A 48 11.25 7.17 2.33
N PRO A 49 11.67 8.44 2.25
CA PRO A 49 11.62 9.33 3.41
C PRO A 49 10.19 9.48 3.95
N LEU A 50 10.08 9.44 5.27
CA LEU A 50 8.91 9.88 6.04
C LEU A 50 9.08 11.39 6.30
N ILE A 51 8.09 12.19 5.93
CA ILE A 51 8.19 13.66 5.88
C ILE A 51 7.60 14.31 7.14
N GLY A 52 6.62 13.64 7.75
CA GLY A 52 6.00 14.08 8.98
C GLY A 52 5.52 12.88 9.78
N SER A 53 5.75 12.95 11.09
CA SER A 53 5.21 12.07 12.14
C SER A 53 4.72 12.84 13.37
N ASN A 54 5.02 14.14 13.47
CA ASN A 54 4.85 14.93 14.69
C ASN A 54 3.40 15.41 14.92
N SER A 55 2.55 15.37 13.90
CA SER A 55 1.11 15.69 13.99
C SER A 55 0.22 14.47 14.23
N GLY A 56 0.81 13.30 14.50
CA GLY A 56 0.10 12.01 14.55
C GLY A 56 -0.25 11.43 13.19
N GLU A 57 0.18 12.07 12.10
CA GLU A 57 0.00 11.59 10.73
C GLU A 57 1.33 11.09 10.16
N TYR A 58 1.30 9.98 9.41
CA TYR A 58 2.44 9.47 8.69
C TYR A 58 2.37 9.90 7.23
N LEU A 59 3.30 10.78 6.85
CA LEU A 59 3.30 11.42 5.52
C LEU A 59 4.50 10.98 4.69
N ILE A 60 4.25 10.61 3.44
CA ILE A 60 5.26 10.33 2.41
C ILE A 60 5.03 11.23 1.19
N ASP A 61 5.89 11.12 0.18
CA ASP A 61 5.84 11.94 -1.03
C ASP A 61 5.83 11.04 -2.27
N VAL A 62 4.64 10.95 -2.87
CA VAL A 62 4.42 10.31 -4.16
C VAL A 62 4.77 11.34 -5.23
N LYS A 63 5.72 11.00 -6.11
CA LYS A 63 6.17 11.84 -7.21
C LYS A 63 5.37 11.65 -8.49
N SER A 64 4.88 10.43 -8.73
CA SER A 64 4.03 10.15 -9.89
C SER A 64 3.27 8.84 -9.69
N ILE A 65 2.15 8.71 -10.38
CA ILE A 65 1.46 7.43 -10.54
C ILE A 65 1.74 6.90 -11.95
N GLN A 66 2.04 5.61 -12.08
CA GLN A 66 2.36 4.97 -13.35
C GLN A 66 1.45 3.78 -13.65
N ILE A 67 0.99 3.69 -14.90
CA ILE A 67 0.32 2.51 -15.44
C ILE A 67 1.00 2.14 -16.75
N GLY A 68 1.54 0.92 -16.84
CA GLY A 68 2.22 0.46 -18.07
C GLY A 68 3.37 1.38 -18.53
N GLY A 69 4.06 2.04 -17.59
CA GLY A 69 5.14 3.00 -17.87
C GLY A 69 4.67 4.43 -18.19
N LYS A 70 3.37 4.67 -18.35
CA LYS A 70 2.81 6.02 -18.57
C LYS A 70 2.63 6.74 -17.23
N ASN A 71 3.16 7.95 -17.12
CA ASN A 71 2.96 8.82 -15.97
C ASN A 71 1.58 9.47 -15.99
N ILE A 72 0.91 9.49 -14.85
CA ILE A 72 -0.35 10.19 -14.62
C ILE A 72 -0.03 11.48 -13.84
N PRO A 73 -0.55 12.64 -14.26
CA PRO A 73 -0.41 13.89 -13.51
C PRO A 73 -1.00 13.76 -12.10
N ILE A 74 -0.29 14.29 -11.11
CA ILE A 74 -0.76 14.36 -9.73
C ILE A 74 -0.72 15.80 -9.24
N LEU A 75 -1.55 16.10 -8.23
CA LEU A 75 -1.48 17.37 -7.53
C LEU A 75 -0.27 17.37 -6.58
N HIS A 76 0.38 18.52 -6.44
CA HIS A 76 1.41 18.71 -5.43
C HIS A 76 0.82 18.57 -4.03
N GLY A 77 1.48 17.81 -3.17
CA GLY A 77 1.08 17.63 -1.79
C GLY A 77 1.70 16.39 -1.17
N THR A 78 1.57 16.28 0.15
CA THR A 78 1.98 15.07 0.87
C THR A 78 0.92 13.97 0.70
N THR A 79 1.38 12.72 0.75
CA THR A 79 0.53 11.54 0.74
C THR A 79 0.45 10.97 2.14
N LYS A 80 -0.77 10.77 2.65
CA LYS A 80 -1.00 10.20 3.98
C LYS A 80 -1.12 8.68 3.91
N ILE A 81 -0.52 7.98 4.86
CA ILE A 81 -0.79 6.56 5.10
C ILE A 81 -1.82 6.47 6.23
N SER A 82 -2.91 5.72 6.01
CA SER A 82 -4.04 5.66 6.94
C SER A 82 -4.70 4.30 6.95
N THR A 83 -4.73 3.63 8.10
CA THR A 83 -5.51 2.40 8.32
C THR A 83 -7.00 2.68 8.55
N LEU A 84 -7.38 3.94 8.82
CA LEU A 84 -8.79 4.35 8.96
C LEU A 84 -9.53 4.47 7.62
N ALA A 85 -8.79 4.57 6.51
CA ALA A 85 -9.36 4.55 5.17
C ALA A 85 -9.27 3.12 4.64
N PRO A 86 -10.37 2.46 4.26
CA PRO A 86 -10.31 1.07 3.80
C PRO A 86 -9.55 0.95 2.46
N TYR A 87 -9.73 1.89 1.55
CA TYR A 87 -9.10 1.91 0.23
C TYR A 87 -8.26 3.17 0.04
N THR A 88 -7.37 3.13 -0.95
CA THR A 88 -6.65 4.33 -1.40
C THR A 88 -7.63 5.35 -1.95
N VAL A 89 -7.63 6.53 -1.36
CA VAL A 89 -8.46 7.66 -1.75
C VAL A 89 -7.64 8.64 -2.55
N LEU A 90 -8.15 9.05 -3.71
CA LEU A 90 -7.51 10.02 -4.58
C LEU A 90 -8.39 11.25 -4.75
N HIS A 91 -7.78 12.43 -4.79
CA HIS A 91 -8.47 13.64 -5.25
C HIS A 91 -9.12 13.39 -6.63
N THR A 92 -10.31 13.91 -6.84
CA THR A 92 -11.13 13.64 -8.05
C THR A 92 -10.39 13.84 -9.37
N SER A 93 -9.53 14.87 -9.49
CA SER A 93 -8.75 15.08 -10.72
C SER A 93 -7.75 13.94 -10.99
N ILE A 94 -7.08 13.45 -9.94
CA ILE A 94 -6.12 12.34 -10.02
C ILE A 94 -6.88 11.03 -10.32
N TYR A 95 -8.00 10.81 -9.62
CA TYR A 95 -8.86 9.64 -9.83
C TYR A 95 -9.34 9.55 -11.29
N LYS A 96 -9.87 10.64 -11.85
CA LYS A 96 -10.36 10.68 -13.24
C LYS A 96 -9.24 10.43 -14.25
N ALA A 97 -8.07 11.05 -14.06
CA ALA A 97 -6.91 10.86 -14.93
C ALA A 97 -6.42 9.40 -14.89
N LEU A 98 -6.33 8.83 -13.68
CA LEU A 98 -5.95 7.43 -13.47
C LEU A 98 -6.95 6.49 -14.13
N LEU A 99 -8.25 6.71 -13.93
CA LEU A 99 -9.30 5.86 -14.49
C LEU A 99 -9.28 5.83 -16.01
N ALA A 100 -9.06 6.99 -16.67
CA ALA A 100 -8.94 7.06 -18.12
C ALA A 100 -7.78 6.21 -18.64
N VAL A 101 -6.59 6.33 -18.03
CA VAL A 101 -5.41 5.56 -18.43
C VAL A 101 -5.57 4.07 -18.09
N PHE A 102 -6.14 3.74 -16.93
CA PHE A 102 -6.38 2.37 -16.51
C PHE A 102 -7.34 1.67 -17.47
N ALA A 103 -8.49 2.28 -17.77
CA ALA A 103 -9.48 1.69 -18.67
C ALA A 103 -8.95 1.51 -20.10
N GLY A 104 -8.12 2.43 -20.60
CA GLY A 104 -7.47 2.28 -21.91
C GLY A 104 -6.37 1.23 -21.95
N SER A 105 -5.79 0.87 -20.79
CA SER A 105 -4.73 -0.15 -20.69
C SER A 105 -5.26 -1.53 -20.28
N ALA A 106 -6.46 -1.58 -19.70
CA ALA A 106 -7.08 -2.80 -19.21
C ALA A 106 -7.51 -3.69 -20.36
N LYS A 107 -7.01 -4.94 -20.37
CA LYS A 107 -7.47 -5.99 -21.30
C LYS A 107 -8.57 -6.82 -20.65
N MET A 108 -9.55 -6.14 -20.07
CA MET A 108 -10.63 -6.75 -19.29
C MET A 108 -11.98 -6.20 -19.75
N VAL A 109 -13.03 -7.02 -19.58
CA VAL A 109 -14.40 -6.62 -19.89
C VAL A 109 -14.91 -5.70 -18.78
N ARG A 110 -15.40 -4.51 -19.12
CA ARG A 110 -16.06 -3.62 -18.14
C ARG A 110 -17.29 -4.32 -17.55
N ALA A 111 -17.51 -4.12 -16.25
CA ALA A 111 -18.67 -4.59 -15.51
C ALA A 111 -19.45 -3.40 -14.94
N PRO A 112 -20.73 -3.60 -14.54
CA PRO A 112 -21.46 -2.60 -13.79
C PRO A 112 -20.66 -2.13 -12.56
N ALA A 113 -20.61 -0.81 -12.35
CA ALA A 113 -19.92 -0.23 -11.21
C ALA A 113 -20.62 -0.62 -9.90
N VAL A 114 -19.84 -0.95 -8.88
CA VAL A 114 -20.32 -1.27 -7.53
C VAL A 114 -19.72 -0.26 -6.58
N LYS A 115 -20.57 0.47 -5.84
CA LYS A 115 -20.10 1.45 -4.86
C LYS A 115 -19.17 0.78 -3.83
N PRO A 116 -18.09 1.45 -3.39
CA PRO A 116 -17.71 2.83 -3.69
C PRO A 116 -16.91 3.02 -4.99
N PHE A 117 -16.72 1.97 -5.80
CA PHE A 117 -15.89 2.03 -7.01
C PHE A 117 -16.68 2.60 -8.20
N GLY A 118 -16.06 3.54 -8.92
CA GLY A 118 -16.66 4.14 -10.12
C GLY A 118 -16.41 3.34 -11.41
N ALA A 119 -15.55 2.32 -11.38
CA ALA A 119 -15.32 1.43 -12.51
C ALA A 119 -14.93 0.03 -12.05
N CYS A 120 -15.67 -0.97 -12.56
CA CYS A 120 -15.45 -2.37 -12.27
C CYS A 120 -15.18 -3.13 -13.57
N PHE A 121 -14.45 -4.24 -13.45
CA PHE A 121 -14.08 -5.10 -14.58
C PHE A 121 -14.28 -6.55 -14.18
N ARG A 122 -14.69 -7.40 -15.13
CA ARG A 122 -14.80 -8.84 -14.92
C ARG A 122 -13.39 -9.42 -14.76
N SER A 123 -13.14 -10.05 -13.62
CA SER A 123 -11.87 -10.73 -13.34
C SER A 123 -11.81 -12.08 -14.06
N ASN A 124 -10.68 -12.39 -14.68
CA ASN A 124 -10.33 -13.73 -15.18
C ASN A 124 -9.04 -14.21 -14.51
N GLY A 125 -9.08 -14.32 -13.18
CA GLY A 125 -7.90 -14.62 -12.35
C GLY A 125 -6.83 -13.53 -12.42
N GLY A 126 -7.24 -12.26 -12.47
CA GLY A 126 -6.32 -11.10 -12.51
C GLY A 126 -5.57 -10.89 -13.84
N ARG A 127 -5.77 -11.75 -14.85
CA ARG A 127 -5.18 -11.55 -16.18
C ARG A 127 -5.71 -10.28 -16.83
N GLY A 128 -4.82 -9.49 -17.40
CA GLY A 128 -5.16 -8.25 -18.11
C GLY A 128 -5.41 -7.04 -17.21
N VAL A 129 -5.25 -7.17 -15.88
CA VAL A 129 -5.29 -6.05 -14.93
C VAL A 129 -4.02 -5.20 -15.07
N PRO A 130 -4.12 -3.90 -15.42
CA PRO A 130 -2.97 -3.01 -15.42
C PRO A 130 -2.43 -2.79 -13.99
N VAL A 131 -1.11 -2.86 -13.83
CA VAL A 131 -0.48 -2.57 -12.54
C VAL A 131 -0.36 -1.07 -12.35
N ILE A 132 -0.93 -0.55 -11.27
CA ILE A 132 -0.75 0.83 -10.81
C ILE A 132 0.48 0.88 -9.91
N LYS A 133 1.43 1.78 -10.21
CA LYS A 133 2.64 1.98 -9.41
C LYS A 133 2.68 3.41 -8.88
N LEU A 134 2.83 3.57 -7.57
CA LEU A 134 3.23 4.83 -6.96
C LEU A 134 4.75 4.92 -7.02
N VAL A 135 5.28 5.96 -7.67
CA VAL A 135 6.71 6.27 -7.62
C VAL A 135 6.93 7.26 -6.49
N LEU A 136 7.71 6.85 -5.50
CA LEU A 136 7.93 7.60 -4.27
C LEU A 136 9.23 8.42 -4.35
N ARG A 137 9.36 9.41 -3.48
CA ARG A 137 10.62 10.13 -3.29
C ARG A 137 11.74 9.12 -2.97
N GLY A 138 12.88 9.27 -3.65
CA GLY A 138 13.99 8.31 -3.56
C GLY A 138 13.89 7.13 -4.54
N GLY A 139 12.83 7.06 -5.36
CA GLY A 139 12.74 6.12 -6.49
C GLY A 139 12.12 4.75 -6.16
N ALA A 140 11.76 4.51 -4.90
CA ALA A 140 10.98 3.34 -4.51
C ALA A 140 9.63 3.30 -5.25
N ARG A 141 9.16 2.10 -5.57
CA ARG A 141 7.93 1.90 -6.35
C ARG A 141 7.00 0.96 -5.61
N TRP A 142 5.82 1.45 -5.25
CA TRP A 142 4.79 0.67 -4.57
C TRP A 142 3.68 0.30 -5.54
N ARG A 143 3.42 -1.00 -5.71
CA ARG A 143 2.27 -1.50 -6.48
C ARG A 143 1.00 -1.42 -5.64
N ILE A 144 -0.04 -0.82 -6.18
CA ILE A 144 -1.35 -0.72 -5.52
C ILE A 144 -2.46 -1.24 -6.43
N TYR A 145 -3.56 -1.67 -5.81
CA TYR A 145 -4.76 -2.15 -6.49
C TYR A 145 -5.99 -1.55 -5.83
N GLY A 146 -6.98 -1.15 -6.62
CA GLY A 146 -8.20 -0.54 -6.11
C GLY A 146 -7.98 0.89 -5.62
N VAL A 147 -8.74 1.83 -6.17
CA VAL A 147 -8.72 3.24 -5.76
C VAL A 147 -10.15 3.78 -5.75
N VAL A 148 -10.42 4.75 -4.89
CA VAL A 148 -11.71 5.42 -4.79
C VAL A 148 -11.57 6.93 -4.97
N ASP A 149 -12.62 7.56 -5.48
CA ASP A 149 -12.70 9.02 -5.61
C ASP A 149 -12.99 9.65 -4.25
N GLY A 150 -12.10 10.53 -3.79
CA GLY A 150 -12.20 11.25 -2.53
C GLY A 150 -12.87 12.61 -2.61
N GLY A 151 -13.32 13.03 -3.78
CA GLY A 151 -13.85 14.38 -3.98
C GLY A 151 -12.76 15.44 -4.19
N VAL A 152 -13.18 16.70 -4.12
CA VAL A 152 -12.36 17.87 -4.46
C VAL A 152 -11.59 18.48 -3.28
N ASN A 153 -11.95 18.15 -2.04
CA ASN A 153 -11.36 18.78 -0.84
C ASN A 153 -10.71 17.80 0.17
N PRO A 154 -9.96 16.77 -0.25
CA PRO A 154 -9.20 15.96 0.71
C PRO A 154 -8.00 16.75 1.24
N LYS A 155 -7.72 16.65 2.55
CA LYS A 155 -6.54 17.28 3.19
C LYS A 155 -5.20 16.88 2.54
N SER A 156 -5.12 15.65 2.07
CA SER A 156 -4.00 15.13 1.27
C SER A 156 -4.54 14.67 -0.07
N PRO A 157 -3.92 15.04 -1.21
CA PRO A 157 -4.41 14.62 -2.54
C PRO A 157 -4.45 13.10 -2.73
N ILE A 158 -3.64 12.37 -1.96
CA ILE A 158 -3.56 10.91 -1.96
C ILE A 158 -3.57 10.45 -0.49
N VAL A 159 -4.44 9.49 -0.18
CA VAL A 159 -4.42 8.75 1.09
C VAL A 159 -4.31 7.27 0.76
N ILE A 160 -3.21 6.63 1.18
CA ILE A 160 -3.02 5.18 1.05
C ILE A 160 -3.80 4.50 2.17
N GLY A 161 -4.78 3.67 1.80
CA GLY A 161 -5.67 2.98 2.72
C GLY A 161 -5.16 1.60 3.18
N GLY A 162 -5.91 1.00 4.10
CA GLY A 162 -5.63 -0.32 4.68
C GLY A 162 -5.50 -1.44 3.65
N PHE A 163 -6.36 -1.47 2.63
CA PHE A 163 -6.32 -2.51 1.59
C PHE A 163 -4.99 -2.55 0.83
N GLN A 164 -4.28 -1.43 0.71
CA GLN A 164 -2.95 -1.41 0.07
C GLN A 164 -1.82 -1.87 1.00
N ILE A 165 -2.10 -1.93 2.30
CA ILE A 165 -1.18 -2.41 3.35
C ILE A 165 -1.41 -3.91 3.60
N GLU A 166 -2.59 -4.44 3.29
CA GLU A 166 -2.89 -5.87 3.42
C GLU A 166 -1.85 -6.74 2.68
N ASN A 167 -1.38 -7.79 3.36
CA ASN A 167 -0.30 -8.68 2.92
C ASN A 167 0.99 -7.97 2.52
N ASN A 168 1.23 -6.74 2.97
CA ASN A 168 2.50 -6.05 2.85
C ASN A 168 3.00 -5.75 4.26
N LEU A 169 4.26 -6.09 4.54
CA LEU A 169 4.89 -5.63 5.76
C LEU A 169 5.35 -4.20 5.56
N VAL A 170 4.84 -3.28 6.37
CA VAL A 170 5.23 -1.87 6.35
C VAL A 170 5.94 -1.50 7.65
N GLU A 171 7.03 -0.73 7.58
CA GLU A 171 7.82 -0.26 8.72
C GLU A 171 7.87 1.26 8.74
N PHE A 172 7.51 1.84 9.89
CA PHE A 172 7.69 3.25 10.18
C PHE A 172 8.87 3.40 11.14
N ASP A 173 10.02 3.81 10.60
CA ASP A 173 11.22 4.13 11.37
C ASP A 173 11.24 5.63 11.64
N VAL A 174 10.65 6.03 12.76
CA VAL A 174 10.46 7.44 13.11
C VAL A 174 11.79 8.11 13.39
N LYS A 175 12.75 7.41 14.01
CA LYS A 175 14.10 7.93 14.28
C LYS A 175 14.88 8.19 13.00
N ALA A 176 14.79 7.29 12.02
CA ALA A 176 15.46 7.47 10.73
C ALA A 176 14.65 8.31 9.73
N SER A 177 13.45 8.78 10.10
CA SER A 177 12.49 9.44 9.21
C SER A 177 12.31 8.65 7.90
N LYS A 178 12.07 7.35 8.04
CA LYS A 178 12.02 6.40 6.91
C LYS A 178 10.77 5.55 6.99
N PHE A 179 10.10 5.42 5.85
CA PHE A 179 9.02 4.48 5.66
C PHE A 179 9.49 3.37 4.71
N SER A 180 9.38 2.12 5.15
CA SER A 180 9.74 0.94 4.35
C SER A 180 8.51 0.07 4.12
N PHE A 181 8.49 -0.64 3.00
CA PHE A 181 7.41 -1.57 2.68
C PHE A 181 7.97 -2.74 1.87
N SER A 182 7.43 -3.93 2.08
CA SER A 182 7.67 -5.07 1.22
C SER A 182 6.83 -4.98 -0.06
N SER A 183 7.11 -5.84 -1.04
CA SER A 183 6.06 -6.25 -1.98
C SER A 183 5.02 -7.11 -1.26
N SER A 184 3.87 -7.36 -1.90
CA SER A 184 2.89 -8.32 -1.37
C SER A 184 3.57 -9.66 -1.04
N LEU A 185 3.39 -10.12 0.19
CA LEU A 185 3.93 -11.37 0.72
C LEU A 185 3.36 -12.59 0.00
N LEU A 186 2.17 -12.46 -0.61
CA LEU A 186 1.57 -13.50 -1.44
C LEU A 186 2.47 -13.88 -2.62
N LEU A 187 3.30 -12.95 -3.12
CA LEU A 187 4.29 -13.23 -4.17
C LEU A 187 5.45 -14.10 -3.68
N HIS A 188 5.63 -14.22 -2.38
CA HIS A 188 6.66 -15.00 -1.69
C HIS A 188 6.07 -16.23 -0.99
N ASN A 189 4.86 -16.65 -1.41
CA ASN A 189 4.14 -17.80 -0.87
C ASN A 189 3.90 -17.73 0.66
N THR A 190 3.73 -16.52 1.21
CA THR A 190 3.36 -16.29 2.61
C THR A 190 2.35 -15.13 2.72
N SER A 191 1.88 -14.81 3.91
CA SER A 191 0.90 -13.74 4.12
C SER A 191 1.02 -13.15 5.52
N CYS A 192 0.37 -12.01 5.75
CA CYS A 192 0.28 -11.43 7.09
C CYS A 192 -0.68 -12.20 8.02
N SER A 193 -1.37 -13.24 7.51
CA SER A 193 -2.22 -14.13 8.30
C SER A 193 -1.43 -15.27 8.95
N ILE A 194 -0.17 -15.47 8.55
CA ILE A 194 0.70 -16.49 9.14
C ILE A 194 1.20 -16.00 10.49
N SER A 195 1.08 -16.86 11.51
CA SER A 195 1.64 -16.58 12.84
C SER A 195 3.12 -16.24 12.74
N ARG A 196 3.50 -15.10 13.33
CA ARG A 196 4.89 -14.69 13.45
C ARG A 196 5.77 -15.77 14.07
N PHE A 197 6.96 -15.95 13.51
CA PHE A 197 7.97 -16.87 14.04
C PHE A 197 9.11 -16.09 14.70
N PHE A 198 9.41 -16.44 15.95
CA PHE A 198 10.53 -15.88 16.72
C PHE A 198 11.69 -16.89 16.76
N GLY A 199 12.42 -17.03 15.66
CA GLY A 199 13.62 -17.87 15.56
C GLY A 199 14.27 -17.69 14.18
N MET A 200 15.58 -17.82 13.98
CA MET A 200 16.67 -18.33 14.83
C MET A 200 17.51 -17.22 15.47
#